data_AF-Q5HXG1-F1
#
_entry.id   AF-Q5HXG1-F1
#
_cell.length_a   1.000
_cell.length_b   1.000
_cell.length_c   1.000
_cell.angle_alpha   90.00
_cell.angle_beta   90.00
_cell.angle_gamma   90.00
#
_symmetry.space_group_name_H-M   'P 1'
#
loop_
_entity.id
_entity.type
_entity.pdbx_description
1 polymer ?
#
loop_
_entity_poly.entity_id
_entity_poly.type
_entity_poly.pdbx_seq_one_letter_code
_entity_poly.pdbx_strand_id
1 'polypeptide(L)' 'MALPAPNPRAMLADRGYDSDGFRQDLLIHGILPVIPSRKGRSVPQSLNQKAV' A
#
# COMPACT_ATOMS: atom_id res chain seq x y z
N MET A 1 -21.38 -13.10 -2.51
CA MET A 1 -20.70 -13.84 -3.60
C MET A 1 -19.27 -13.32 -3.66
N ALA A 2 -18.27 -14.17 -3.41
CA ALA A 2 -16.87 -13.81 -3.57
C ALA A 2 -16.42 -14.30 -4.95
N LEU A 3 -15.97 -13.39 -5.81
CA LEU A 3 -15.35 -13.75 -7.06
C LEU A 3 -13.96 -14.33 -6.75
N PRO A 4 -13.57 -15.49 -7.28
CA PRO A 4 -12.22 -16.01 -7.09
C PRO A 4 -11.25 -15.07 -7.80
N ALA A 5 -10.60 -14.20 -7.03
CA ALA A 5 -9.56 -13.31 -7.48
C ALA A 5 -8.21 -13.81 -6.95
N PRO A 6 -7.15 -13.79 -7.77
CA PRO A 6 -5.81 -14.06 -7.27
C PRO A 6 -5.41 -12.98 -6.25
N ASN A 7 -4.55 -13.34 -5.30
CA ASN A 7 -4.02 -12.37 -4.34
C ASN A 7 -3.33 -11.23 -5.11
N PRO A 8 -3.70 -9.96 -4.87
CA PRO A 8 -3.14 -8.83 -5.58
C PRO A 8 -1.65 -8.68 -5.21
N ARG A 9 -0.81 -8.37 -6.20
CA ARG A 9 0.63 -8.17 -5.97
C ARG A 9 0.95 -6.78 -5.40
N ALA A 10 0.10 -5.81 -5.68
CA ALA A 10 0.24 -4.43 -5.22
C ALA A 10 -1.14 -3.80 -4.99
N MET A 11 -1.20 -2.87 -4.06
CA MET A 11 -2.38 -2.06 -3.79
C MET A 11 -2.06 -0.59 -4.06
N LEU A 12 -2.77 0.00 -5.03
CA LEU A 12 -2.78 1.43 -5.27
C LEU A 12 -3.84 2.07 -4.40
N ALA A 13 -3.47 3.07 -3.59
CA ALA A 13 -4.42 3.78 -2.75
C ALA A 13 -4.04 5.25 -2.58
N ASP A 14 -5.02 6.06 -2.21
CA ASP A 14 -4.81 7.48 -1.94
C ASP A 14 -4.10 7.72 -0.61
N ARG A 15 -3.59 8.95 -0.44
CA ARG A 15 -2.91 9.42 0.78
C ARG A 15 -3.71 9.17 2.07
N GLY A 16 -5.04 9.14 2.01
CA GLY A 16 -5.91 8.85 3.17
C GLY A 16 -5.71 7.44 3.76
N TYR A 17 -5.19 6.50 2.95
CA TYR A 17 -4.94 5.12 3.32
C TYR A 17 -3.51 4.88 3.87
N ASP A 18 -2.68 5.92 3.98
CA ASP A 18 -1.32 5.84 4.52
C ASP A 18 -1.30 5.70 6.05
N SER A 19 -2.03 4.72 6.59
CA SER A 19 -1.94 4.29 7.98
C SER A 19 -0.85 3.24 8.14
N ASP A 20 -0.13 3.28 9.26
CA ASP A 20 0.94 2.31 9.53
C ASP A 20 0.40 0.89 9.64
N GLY A 21 -0.72 0.70 10.35
CA GLY A 21 -1.39 -0.60 10.45
C GLY A 21 -1.83 -1.12 9.08
N PHE A 22 -2.38 -0.24 8.23
CA PHE A 22 -2.83 -0.63 6.90
C PHE A 22 -1.68 -1.09 6.00
N ARG A 23 -0.55 -0.38 6.02
CA ARG A 23 0.65 -0.83 5.27
C ARG A 23 1.22 -2.12 5.82
N GLN A 24 1.20 -2.30 7.14
CA GLN A 24 1.70 -3.51 7.77
C GLN A 24 0.86 -4.72 7.39
N ASP A 25 -0.46 -4.58 7.41
CA ASP A 25 -1.40 -5.63 6.97
C ASP A 25 -1.16 -6.01 5.51
N LEU A 26 -1.01 -5.02 4.63
CA LEU A 26 -0.68 -5.26 3.21
C LEU A 26 0.63 -6.03 3.05
N LEU A 27 1.68 -5.65 3.80
CA LEU A 27 2.97 -6.35 3.77
C LEU A 27 2.88 -7.78 4.31
N ILE A 28 2.11 -8.01 5.39
CA ILE A 28 1.85 -9.35 5.94
C ILE A 28 1.15 -10.23 4.90
N HIS A 29 0.23 -9.65 4.12
CA HIS A 29 -0.44 -10.34 3.03
C HIS A 29 0.42 -10.45 1.74
N GLY A 30 1.66 -9.96 1.75
CA GLY A 30 2.55 -9.98 0.58
C GLY A 30 2.15 -9.02 -0.53
N ILE A 31 1.34 -8.01 -0.21
CA ILE A 31 0.82 -7.00 -1.13
C ILE A 31 1.68 -5.75 -1.00
N LEU A 32 2.25 -5.26 -2.11
CA LEU A 32 3.04 -4.03 -2.10
C LEU A 32 2.15 -2.78 -1.96
N PRO A 33 2.27 -1.96 -0.90
CA PRO A 33 1.51 -0.72 -0.76
C PRO A 33 2.08 0.40 -1.64
N VAL A 34 1.38 0.73 -2.72
CA VAL A 34 1.66 1.90 -3.57
C VAL A 34 0.78 3.06 -3.11
N ILE A 35 1.12 3.62 -1.95
CA ILE A 35 0.35 4.68 -1.28
C ILE A 35 1.24 5.92 -1.12
N PRO A 36 0.79 7.12 -1.54
CA PRO A 36 1.51 8.36 -1.31
C PRO A 36 1.71 8.65 0.18
N SER A 37 2.93 9.03 0.57
CA SER A 37 3.22 9.45 1.94
C SER A 37 2.38 10.65 2.38
N ARG A 38 1.92 10.64 3.64
CA ARG A 38 1.26 11.78 4.29
C ARG A 38 2.26 12.87 4.66
N LYS A 39 1.76 14.11 4.62
CA LYS A 39 2.53 15.36 4.79
C LYS A 39 3.21 15.51 6.17
N GLY A 40 2.80 14.73 7.17
CA GLY A 40 3.32 14.78 8.54
C GLY A 40 4.24 13.61 8.95
N ARG A 41 4.65 12.76 7.99
CA ARG A 41 5.51 11.62 8.31
C ARG A 41 6.95 12.08 8.50
N SER A 42 7.54 11.80 9.67
CA SER A 42 8.92 12.17 10.01
C SER A 42 9.95 11.49 9.10
N VAL A 43 9.64 10.26 8.67
CA VAL A 43 10.39 9.53 7.63
C VAL A 43 9.47 9.36 6.42
N PRO A 44 9.72 10.05 5.29
CA PRO A 44 8.94 9.85 4.09
C PRO A 44 9.09 8.40 3.64
N GLN A 45 7.98 7.67 3.52
CA GLN A 45 8.03 6.36 2.89
C GLN A 45 8.17 6.55 1.39
N SER A 46 9.20 5.91 0.84
CA SER A 46 9.42 5.85 -0.60
C SER A 46 8.16 5.28 -1.24
N LEU A 47 7.45 6.10 -2.00
CA LEU A 47 6.49 5.60 -2.98
C LEU A 47 7.35 4.81 -3.96
N ASN A 48 7.29 3.48 -3.92
CA ASN A 48 8.03 2.66 -4.86
C ASN A 48 7.59 3.01 -6.29
N GLN A 49 8.34 3.91 -6.93
CA GLN A 49 8.23 4.28 -8.35
C GLN A 49 8.89 3.18 -9.18
N LYS A 50 8.31 1.98 -9.14
CA LYS A 50 8.58 0.92 -10.13
C LYS A 50 7.24 0.31 -10.53
N ALA A 51 6.37 1.15 -11.08
CA ALA A 51 5.45 0.72 -12.09
C ALA A 51 6.04 1.26 -13.40
N VAL A 52 6.29 0.34 -14.35
CA VAL A 52 7.07 0.49 -15.60
C VAL A 52 8.55 0.13 -15.46
#